data_AF-A0A520HYP4-F1
#
_entry.id   AF-A0A520HYP4-F1
#
_cell.length_a   1.000
_cell.length_b   1.000
_cell.length_c   1.000
_cell.angle_alpha   90.00
_cell.angle_beta   90.00
_cell.angle_gamma   90.00
#
_symmetry.space_group_name_H-M   'P 1'
#
loop_
_entity.id
_entity.type
_entity.pdbx_description
1 polymer ?
#
loop_
_entity_poly.entity_id
_entity_poly.type
_entity_poly.pdbx_seq_one_letter_code
_entity_poly.pdbx_strand_id
1 'polypeptide(L)'
;QSDILTSGDVGSYISNLNKFTVEFWARPSANSNLMFTSIYVPGSAGQTELGGFGLYQNTLIVSIGSDFAGFSQSIDLGNRLSTVGWHHFAYVYNGADWLFYVDGTLISSNPDQEGLSGATPNYSGSGLTQFKIGGLSDGSTVVGALDYFDGSMDDFRVWNTARTQTQLSANRTTELTGSETGLVLYYKMNEQSGQVVTNSTSNPLNGILGTNATVETVDPAINQVGIVTGTPLTTTVAATNITGSSGTLNGTVNDNGASTTVNFDYSTNSTLSSGVTTVSATTGGTVNAGAGNTSVSVALSGLTGSTTYYYRVKGSNAGGSSNGSVLNFTTLASPPTVSTDAVTSITTTSATMGGNVSAAGATAVSERGVVYATTINPTTSATKALTGSGTGTFTGTVSGLSPATTYHVRAYAINTVGTSYGADQSFTTQAVAPPTVTALSPTSGPTGGGTSVTIMGTNFTGATAVTFGATAATGFTVNSATQITATAPAGTGTVD
;
A
#
# COMPACT_ATOMS: atom_id res chain seq x y z
N GLN A 1 -37.61 -20.48 -23.12
CA GLN A 1 -36.99 -21.67 -23.76
C GLN A 1 -36.36 -21.25 -25.09
N SER A 2 -35.14 -20.72 -25.07
CA SER A 2 -34.49 -20.18 -26.26
C SER A 2 -33.37 -21.11 -26.72
N ASP A 3 -33.69 -22.01 -27.65
CA ASP A 3 -32.68 -22.81 -28.35
C ASP A 3 -32.10 -22.08 -29.55
N ILE A 4 -30.77 -21.96 -29.66
CA ILE A 4 -30.12 -21.71 -30.94
C ILE A 4 -29.46 -23.02 -31.38
N LEU A 5 -30.14 -23.73 -32.27
CA LEU A 5 -29.65 -24.91 -32.98
C LEU A 5 -28.67 -24.48 -34.07
N THR A 6 -27.37 -24.48 -33.81
CA THR A 6 -26.42 -24.31 -34.92
C THR A 6 -26.56 -25.49 -35.88
N SER A 7 -26.94 -25.25 -37.13
CA SER A 7 -27.16 -26.31 -38.13
C SER A 7 -25.88 -26.88 -38.73
N GLY A 8 -24.73 -26.58 -38.11
CA GLY A 8 -23.44 -27.15 -38.42
C GLY A 8 -22.57 -27.29 -37.18
N ASP A 9 -21.53 -28.11 -37.30
CA ASP A 9 -20.68 -28.56 -36.19
C ASP A 9 -19.77 -27.43 -35.67
N VAL A 10 -20.31 -26.51 -34.86
CA VAL A 10 -19.51 -25.52 -34.12
C VAL A 10 -18.49 -26.20 -33.20
N GLY A 11 -18.75 -27.45 -32.80
CA GLY A 11 -17.81 -28.31 -32.08
C GLY A 11 -16.50 -28.50 -32.84
N SER A 12 -16.53 -28.52 -34.17
CA SER A 12 -15.33 -28.63 -35.01
C SER A 12 -14.34 -27.46 -34.87
N TYR A 13 -14.80 -26.26 -34.49
CA TYR A 13 -13.90 -25.10 -34.31
C TYR A 13 -13.08 -25.15 -33.04
N ILE A 14 -13.63 -25.78 -32.00
CA ILE A 14 -12.93 -25.97 -30.74
C ILE A 14 -12.27 -27.35 -30.70
N SER A 15 -12.73 -28.30 -31.52
CA SER A 15 -12.11 -29.60 -31.73
C SER A 15 -10.62 -29.46 -32.08
N ASN A 16 -9.81 -30.27 -31.42
CA ASN A 16 -8.36 -30.37 -31.51
C ASN A 16 -7.60 -29.08 -31.14
N LEU A 17 -8.26 -28.09 -30.56
CA LEU A 17 -7.56 -26.94 -29.99
C LEU A 17 -6.87 -27.34 -28.67
N ASN A 18 -5.76 -26.68 -28.37
CA ASN A 18 -5.12 -26.77 -27.05
C ASN A 18 -5.44 -25.56 -26.16
N LYS A 19 -6.18 -24.58 -26.68
CA LYS A 19 -6.65 -23.39 -25.96
C LYS A 19 -7.80 -22.74 -26.74
N PHE A 20 -8.76 -22.17 -26.03
CA PHE A 20 -9.88 -21.46 -26.65
C PHE A 20 -10.60 -20.56 -25.64
N THR A 21 -11.53 -19.75 -26.13
CA THR A 21 -12.43 -18.94 -25.30
C THR A 21 -13.82 -18.94 -25.89
N VAL A 22 -14.83 -19.08 -25.05
CA VAL A 22 -16.23 -18.82 -25.40
C VAL A 22 -16.72 -17.68 -24.52
N GLU A 23 -17.33 -16.68 -25.12
CA GLU A 23 -17.91 -15.53 -24.42
C GLU A 23 -19.24 -15.10 -25.05
N PHE A 24 -20.16 -14.57 -24.24
CA PHE A 24 -21.48 -14.14 -24.68
C PHE A 24 -22.15 -13.25 -23.64
N TRP A 25 -23.13 -12.47 -24.06
CA TRP A 25 -24.07 -11.82 -23.15
C TRP A 25 -25.28 -12.71 -22.92
N ALA A 26 -25.74 -12.79 -21.69
CA ALA A 26 -26.99 -13.44 -21.34
C ALA A 26 -27.74 -12.67 -20.25
N ARG A 27 -29.07 -12.65 -20.34
CA ARG A 27 -29.99 -12.20 -19.31
C ARG A 27 -30.85 -13.39 -18.87
N PRO A 28 -30.38 -14.17 -17.89
CA PRO A 28 -31.13 -15.32 -17.38
C PRO A 28 -32.43 -14.89 -16.71
N SER A 29 -33.54 -15.60 -16.98
CA SER A 29 -34.82 -15.39 -16.30
C SER A 29 -34.87 -16.03 -14.90
N ALA A 30 -33.90 -16.90 -14.60
CA ALA A 30 -33.70 -17.55 -13.31
C ALA A 30 -32.21 -17.65 -12.98
N ASN A 31 -31.88 -17.95 -11.73
CA ASN A 31 -30.49 -18.14 -11.27
C ASN A 31 -30.15 -19.62 -11.02
N SER A 32 -30.93 -20.57 -11.56
CA SER A 32 -30.73 -22.01 -11.35
C SER A 32 -31.28 -22.81 -12.53
N ASN A 33 -30.70 -23.99 -12.74
CA ASN A 33 -31.10 -25.00 -13.71
C ASN A 33 -31.04 -24.51 -15.16
N LEU A 34 -30.09 -23.65 -15.52
CA LEU A 34 -29.96 -23.10 -16.86
C LEU A 34 -28.69 -23.60 -17.53
N MET A 35 -28.80 -24.09 -18.75
CA MET A 35 -27.63 -24.46 -19.53
C MET A 35 -27.35 -23.45 -20.64
N PHE A 36 -26.18 -22.84 -20.61
CA PHE A 36 -25.79 -21.83 -21.60
C PHE A 36 -25.24 -22.45 -22.89
N THR A 37 -24.33 -23.43 -22.78
CA THR A 37 -23.77 -24.14 -23.94
C THR A 37 -23.58 -25.61 -23.63
N SER A 38 -23.83 -26.49 -24.59
CA SER A 38 -23.52 -27.93 -24.47
C SER A 38 -22.61 -28.39 -25.59
N ILE A 39 -21.77 -29.37 -25.28
CA ILE A 39 -20.87 -30.04 -26.22
C ILE A 39 -21.07 -31.55 -26.17
N TYR A 40 -20.93 -32.19 -27.32
CA TYR A 40 -21.09 -33.64 -27.47
C TYR A 40 -19.76 -34.28 -27.85
N VAL A 41 -19.37 -35.33 -27.13
CA VAL A 41 -18.24 -36.21 -27.46
C VAL A 41 -18.73 -37.67 -27.57
N PRO A 42 -18.35 -38.43 -28.61
CA PRO A 42 -18.52 -39.87 -28.64
C PRO A 42 -17.70 -40.52 -27.52
N GLY A 43 -18.37 -41.14 -26.55
CA GLY A 43 -17.73 -41.85 -25.45
C GLY A 43 -17.19 -43.22 -25.87
N SER A 44 -16.44 -43.84 -24.96
CA SER A 44 -15.98 -45.22 -25.15
C SER A 44 -17.16 -46.21 -25.06
N ALA A 45 -17.15 -47.24 -25.90
CA ALA A 45 -18.23 -48.25 -26.02
C ALA A 45 -19.60 -47.78 -26.54
N GLY A 46 -19.67 -46.63 -27.23
CA GLY A 46 -20.92 -46.14 -27.83
C GLY A 46 -21.81 -45.34 -26.86
N GLN A 47 -21.30 -45.03 -25.67
CA GLN A 47 -21.89 -44.04 -24.77
C GLN A 47 -21.76 -42.63 -25.37
N THR A 48 -22.71 -41.76 -25.07
CA THR A 48 -22.67 -40.35 -25.43
C THR A 48 -22.20 -39.57 -24.21
N GLU A 49 -21.05 -38.91 -24.29
CA GLU A 49 -20.59 -38.04 -23.20
C GLU A 49 -21.01 -36.60 -23.49
N LEU A 50 -21.86 -36.07 -22.60
CA LEU A 50 -22.33 -34.69 -22.65
C LEU A 50 -21.43 -33.82 -21.76
N GLY A 51 -20.90 -32.74 -22.32
CA GLY A 51 -20.26 -31.65 -21.57
C GLY A 51 -21.02 -30.35 -21.76
N GLY A 52 -20.71 -29.33 -20.96
CA GLY A 52 -21.37 -28.04 -21.09
C GLY A 52 -21.02 -27.03 -20.01
N PHE A 53 -21.61 -25.86 -20.18
CA PHE A 53 -21.48 -24.70 -19.31
C PHE A 53 -22.88 -24.22 -18.92
N GLY A 54 -23.13 -24.03 -17.63
CA GLY A 54 -24.46 -23.70 -17.12
C GLY A 54 -24.45 -23.10 -15.72
N LEU A 55 -25.65 -22.95 -15.17
CA LEU A 55 -25.93 -22.37 -13.87
C LEU A 55 -26.89 -23.30 -13.10
N TYR A 56 -26.50 -23.71 -11.89
CA TYR A 56 -27.31 -24.55 -11.01
C TYR A 56 -27.26 -23.97 -9.60
N GLN A 57 -28.40 -23.66 -8.98
CA GLN A 57 -28.47 -23.08 -7.63
C GLN A 57 -27.45 -21.95 -7.43
N ASN A 58 -27.51 -20.94 -8.31
CA ASN A 58 -26.64 -19.76 -8.28
C ASN A 58 -25.14 -20.06 -8.50
N THR A 59 -24.83 -21.25 -8.99
CA THR A 59 -23.48 -21.74 -9.13
C THR A 59 -23.16 -22.01 -10.59
N LEU A 60 -22.05 -21.45 -11.06
CA LEU A 60 -21.52 -21.73 -12.39
C LEU A 60 -20.98 -23.16 -12.45
N ILE A 61 -21.39 -23.90 -13.48
CA ILE A 61 -21.03 -25.30 -13.69
C ILE A 61 -20.32 -25.46 -15.02
N VAL A 62 -19.26 -26.28 -15.01
CA VAL A 62 -18.55 -26.75 -16.20
C VAL A 62 -18.37 -28.26 -16.12
N SER A 63 -18.99 -28.99 -17.04
CA SER A 63 -18.83 -30.44 -17.15
C SER A 63 -18.13 -30.78 -18.46
N ILE A 64 -17.10 -31.62 -18.39
CA ILE A 64 -16.36 -32.13 -19.56
C ILE A 64 -15.99 -33.58 -19.27
N GLY A 65 -16.66 -34.54 -19.92
CA GLY A 65 -16.21 -35.95 -20.00
C GLY A 65 -16.82 -36.97 -19.00
N SER A 66 -18.02 -36.76 -18.48
CA SER A 66 -18.81 -37.82 -17.80
C SER A 66 -20.30 -37.45 -17.75
N ASP A 67 -21.18 -38.46 -17.72
CA ASP A 67 -22.65 -38.46 -17.93
C ASP A 67 -23.54 -37.48 -17.10
N PHE A 68 -23.05 -36.30 -16.66
CA PHE A 68 -23.75 -35.35 -15.77
C PHE A 68 -24.36 -35.99 -14.51
N ALA A 69 -23.99 -37.24 -14.18
CA ALA A 69 -24.52 -38.01 -13.06
C ALA A 69 -24.02 -37.46 -11.70
N GLY A 70 -23.01 -36.59 -11.73
CA GLY A 70 -22.63 -35.65 -10.68
C GLY A 70 -22.27 -34.32 -11.34
N PHE A 71 -22.58 -33.19 -10.70
CA PHE A 71 -22.09 -31.91 -11.17
C PHE A 71 -20.59 -31.86 -10.93
N SER A 72 -19.79 -32.09 -11.96
CA SER A 72 -18.40 -31.67 -11.92
C SER A 72 -18.42 -30.15 -11.81
N GLN A 73 -18.01 -29.64 -10.66
CA GLN A 73 -17.59 -28.27 -10.42
C GLN A 73 -18.70 -27.24 -10.28
N SER A 74 -18.75 -26.67 -9.08
CA SER A 74 -19.71 -25.67 -8.67
C SER A 74 -18.95 -24.46 -8.10
N ILE A 75 -18.93 -23.33 -8.81
CA ILE A 75 -18.51 -22.03 -8.25
C ILE A 75 -19.75 -21.24 -7.82
N ASP A 76 -20.02 -21.17 -6.51
CA ASP A 76 -21.11 -20.33 -5.98
C ASP A 76 -20.84 -18.87 -6.31
N LEU A 77 -21.72 -18.26 -7.09
CA LEU A 77 -21.62 -16.87 -7.48
C LEU A 77 -22.11 -15.94 -6.35
N GLY A 78 -22.64 -16.46 -5.24
CA GLY A 78 -23.26 -15.66 -4.19
C GLY A 78 -24.29 -14.67 -4.76
N ASN A 79 -24.44 -13.48 -4.20
CA ASN A 79 -25.40 -12.51 -4.75
C ASN A 79 -24.94 -11.83 -6.06
N ARG A 80 -23.92 -12.33 -6.77
CA ARG A 80 -23.29 -11.63 -7.91
C ARG A 80 -24.08 -11.70 -9.22
N LEU A 81 -25.07 -12.60 -9.33
CA LEU A 81 -25.99 -12.65 -10.47
C LEU A 81 -27.31 -11.96 -10.15
N SER A 82 -27.69 -11.02 -11.02
CA SER A 82 -29.02 -10.44 -11.07
C SER A 82 -29.83 -11.14 -12.16
N THR A 83 -31.07 -11.53 -11.87
CA THR A 83 -32.01 -12.03 -12.90
C THR A 83 -32.71 -10.88 -13.64
N VAL A 84 -32.37 -9.62 -13.33
CA VAL A 84 -33.04 -8.42 -13.86
C VAL A 84 -32.18 -7.70 -14.91
N GLY A 85 -30.95 -8.14 -15.16
CA GLY A 85 -30.00 -7.46 -16.06
C GLY A 85 -29.16 -8.39 -16.93
N TRP A 86 -28.49 -7.81 -17.92
CA TRP A 86 -27.53 -8.50 -18.78
C TRP A 86 -26.22 -8.75 -18.03
N HIS A 87 -25.67 -9.95 -18.21
CA HIS A 87 -24.37 -10.36 -17.72
C HIS A 87 -23.52 -10.92 -18.87
N HIS A 88 -22.24 -10.55 -18.89
CA HIS A 88 -21.28 -11.11 -19.83
C HIS A 88 -20.60 -12.33 -19.22
N PHE A 89 -20.79 -13.50 -19.80
CA PHE A 89 -20.15 -14.73 -19.35
C PHE A 89 -18.99 -15.06 -20.28
N ALA A 90 -17.87 -15.52 -19.72
CA ALA A 90 -16.81 -16.12 -20.51
C ALA A 90 -16.13 -17.27 -19.78
N TYR A 91 -15.76 -18.31 -20.52
CA TYR A 91 -14.87 -19.35 -20.04
C TYR A 91 -13.70 -19.54 -20.99
N VAL A 92 -12.52 -19.69 -20.41
CA VAL A 92 -11.24 -19.76 -21.12
C VAL A 92 -10.53 -21.03 -20.73
N TYR A 93 -10.11 -21.81 -21.73
CA TYR A 93 -9.13 -22.86 -21.55
C TYR A 93 -7.80 -22.39 -22.12
N ASN A 94 -6.77 -22.30 -21.28
CA ASN A 94 -5.45 -21.79 -21.69
C ASN A 94 -4.45 -22.87 -22.09
N GLY A 95 -4.84 -24.14 -22.00
CA GLY A 95 -3.99 -25.32 -22.22
C GLY A 95 -3.46 -25.98 -20.95
N ALA A 96 -3.66 -25.34 -19.81
CA ALA A 96 -3.38 -25.88 -18.48
C ALA A 96 -4.56 -25.65 -17.53
N ASP A 97 -5.11 -24.44 -17.57
CA ASP A 97 -6.12 -23.96 -16.64
C ASP A 97 -7.45 -23.66 -17.33
N TRP A 98 -8.52 -23.84 -16.56
CA TRP A 98 -9.85 -23.31 -16.85
C TRP A 98 -10.07 -22.03 -16.07
N LEU A 99 -10.49 -20.96 -16.74
CA LEU A 99 -10.74 -19.65 -16.15
C LEU A 99 -12.17 -19.21 -16.44
N PHE A 100 -12.89 -18.76 -15.43
CA PHE A 100 -14.30 -18.37 -15.52
C PHE A 100 -14.46 -16.90 -15.20
N TYR A 101 -15.14 -16.19 -16.09
CA TYR A 101 -15.35 -14.75 -15.99
C TYR A 101 -16.84 -14.42 -16.03
N VAL A 102 -17.24 -13.47 -15.18
CA VAL A 102 -18.53 -12.79 -15.24
C VAL A 102 -18.27 -11.30 -15.28
N ASP A 103 -18.88 -10.60 -16.24
CA ASP A 103 -18.74 -9.16 -16.47
C ASP A 103 -17.28 -8.68 -16.63
N GLY A 104 -16.44 -9.52 -17.24
CA GLY A 104 -15.00 -9.27 -17.44
C GLY A 104 -14.14 -9.50 -16.19
N THR A 105 -14.74 -9.95 -15.09
CA THR A 105 -14.04 -10.25 -13.84
C THR A 105 -13.78 -11.75 -13.71
N LEU A 106 -12.53 -12.14 -13.40
CA LEU A 106 -12.21 -13.54 -13.06
C LEU A 106 -12.94 -13.91 -11.76
N ILE A 107 -13.80 -14.93 -11.83
CA ILE A 107 -14.56 -15.44 -10.68
C ILE A 107 -13.88 -16.66 -10.09
N SER A 108 -13.27 -17.49 -10.93
CA SER A 108 -12.58 -18.70 -10.50
C SER A 108 -11.61 -19.21 -11.55
N SER A 109 -10.64 -20.00 -11.10
CA SER A 109 -9.70 -20.76 -11.92
C SER A 109 -9.63 -22.20 -11.41
N ASN A 110 -9.54 -23.19 -12.32
CA ASN A 110 -9.36 -24.61 -12.03
C ASN A 110 -10.30 -25.13 -10.94
N PRO A 111 -11.61 -25.17 -11.19
CA PRO A 111 -12.50 -25.81 -10.24
C PRO A 111 -12.17 -27.33 -10.11
N ASP A 112 -12.76 -28.01 -9.12
CA ASP A 112 -12.46 -29.42 -8.81
C ASP A 112 -13.27 -30.45 -9.63
N GLN A 113 -12.63 -31.26 -10.48
CA GLN A 113 -13.29 -32.32 -11.25
C GLN A 113 -14.07 -33.31 -10.34
N GLU A 114 -15.38 -33.47 -10.53
CA GLU A 114 -16.21 -34.52 -9.87
C GLU A 114 -16.04 -34.60 -8.33
N GLY A 115 -15.79 -33.47 -7.66
CA GLY A 115 -15.54 -33.44 -6.21
C GLY A 115 -14.18 -34.04 -5.78
N LEU A 116 -13.27 -34.29 -6.72
CA LEU A 116 -11.88 -34.66 -6.47
C LEU A 116 -11.04 -33.38 -6.42
N SER A 117 -10.60 -33.02 -5.21
CA SER A 117 -9.78 -31.84 -4.98
C SER A 117 -8.48 -31.89 -5.81
N GLY A 118 -8.22 -30.86 -6.63
CA GLY A 118 -6.91 -30.66 -7.28
C GLY A 118 -6.69 -31.39 -8.62
N ALA A 119 -7.75 -31.88 -9.27
CA ALA A 119 -7.69 -32.41 -10.63
C ALA A 119 -8.32 -31.40 -11.63
N THR A 120 -7.56 -30.97 -12.65
CA THR A 120 -8.06 -30.07 -13.70
C THR A 120 -8.90 -30.84 -14.74
N PRO A 121 -10.03 -30.26 -15.22
CA PRO A 121 -10.85 -30.91 -16.24
C PRO A 121 -10.05 -31.19 -17.52
N ASN A 122 -10.02 -32.46 -17.93
CA ASN A 122 -9.23 -32.91 -19.06
C ASN A 122 -9.92 -32.57 -20.39
N TYR A 123 -9.49 -31.49 -21.04
CA TYR A 123 -9.85 -31.22 -22.43
C TYR A 123 -8.96 -32.04 -23.36
N SER A 124 -9.46 -33.19 -23.83
CA SER A 124 -8.73 -34.05 -24.78
C SER A 124 -8.67 -33.46 -26.20
N GLY A 125 -9.53 -32.48 -26.50
CA GLY A 125 -9.65 -31.83 -27.81
C GLY A 125 -10.22 -32.73 -28.92
N SER A 126 -10.11 -34.05 -28.84
CA SER A 126 -10.50 -34.94 -29.94
C SER A 126 -11.97 -35.35 -29.88
N GLY A 127 -12.65 -35.34 -31.03
CA GLY A 127 -13.94 -36.00 -31.21
C GLY A 127 -15.17 -35.16 -30.87
N LEU A 128 -15.08 -33.84 -30.76
CA LEU A 128 -16.27 -32.99 -30.63
C LEU A 128 -17.07 -33.02 -31.94
N THR A 129 -18.34 -33.41 -31.87
CA THR A 129 -19.21 -33.56 -33.06
C THR A 129 -20.47 -32.69 -33.03
N GLN A 130 -20.80 -32.10 -31.87
CA GLN A 130 -21.90 -31.14 -31.76
C GLN A 130 -21.61 -30.10 -30.67
N PHE A 131 -22.06 -28.87 -30.91
CA PHE A 131 -22.06 -27.77 -29.97
C PHE A 131 -23.42 -27.06 -30.08
N LYS A 132 -24.09 -26.82 -28.96
CA LYS A 132 -25.37 -26.09 -28.93
C LYS A 132 -25.33 -24.91 -27.98
N ILE A 133 -26.09 -23.88 -28.31
CA ILE A 133 -26.28 -22.67 -27.51
C ILE A 133 -27.72 -22.69 -26.97
N GLY A 134 -27.85 -22.60 -25.65
CA GLY A 134 -29.15 -22.58 -24.96
C GLY A 134 -29.88 -23.92 -24.81
N GLY A 135 -29.31 -25.03 -25.29
CA GLY A 135 -30.01 -26.33 -25.33
C GLY A 135 -29.13 -27.58 -25.25
N LEU A 136 -29.79 -28.73 -25.07
CA LEU A 136 -29.18 -30.06 -24.88
C LEU A 136 -28.87 -30.72 -26.23
N SER A 137 -27.67 -31.27 -26.39
CA SER A 137 -27.20 -31.85 -27.66
C SER A 137 -27.94 -33.12 -28.06
N ASP A 138 -28.39 -33.94 -27.11
CA ASP A 138 -29.10 -35.21 -27.33
C ASP A 138 -30.61 -35.09 -27.62
N GLY A 139 -31.20 -33.89 -27.49
CA GLY A 139 -32.64 -33.69 -27.62
C GLY A 139 -33.45 -34.25 -26.44
N SER A 140 -32.80 -34.65 -25.35
CA SER A 140 -33.44 -34.93 -24.07
C SER A 140 -34.00 -33.64 -23.48
N THR A 141 -35.09 -33.76 -22.73
CA THR A 141 -35.68 -32.64 -22.00
C THR A 141 -35.00 -32.39 -20.65
N VAL A 142 -34.16 -33.32 -20.18
CA VAL A 142 -33.46 -33.26 -18.89
C VAL A 142 -32.14 -34.05 -18.99
N VAL A 143 -31.02 -33.44 -18.61
CA VAL A 143 -29.76 -34.15 -18.36
C VAL A 143 -29.26 -33.70 -16.99
N GLY A 144 -29.32 -34.61 -16.00
CA GLY A 144 -29.12 -34.24 -14.60
C GLY A 144 -30.26 -33.35 -14.07
N ALA A 145 -29.92 -32.21 -13.46
CA ALA A 145 -30.87 -31.21 -12.94
C ALA A 145 -30.80 -29.83 -13.65
N LEU A 146 -30.25 -29.77 -14.87
CA LEU A 146 -30.25 -28.56 -15.71
C LEU A 146 -31.33 -28.65 -16.79
N ASP A 147 -32.00 -27.52 -17.03
CA ASP A 147 -32.99 -27.32 -18.09
C ASP A 147 -32.37 -26.50 -19.24
N TYR A 148 -33.13 -26.38 -20.34
CA TYR A 148 -32.86 -25.42 -21.41
C TYR A 148 -32.63 -24.01 -20.88
N PHE A 149 -31.83 -23.22 -21.59
CA PHE A 149 -31.71 -21.81 -21.26
C PHE A 149 -33.06 -21.12 -21.33
N ASP A 150 -33.37 -20.39 -20.27
CA ASP A 150 -34.53 -19.54 -20.17
C ASP A 150 -34.07 -18.11 -19.89
N GLY A 151 -34.14 -17.28 -20.92
CA GLY A 151 -33.65 -15.90 -20.91
C GLY A 151 -33.33 -15.40 -22.31
N SER A 152 -32.68 -14.23 -22.36
CA SER A 152 -32.15 -13.63 -23.58
C SER A 152 -30.64 -13.88 -23.69
N MET A 153 -30.12 -14.07 -24.91
CA MET A 153 -28.69 -14.16 -25.22
C MET A 153 -28.35 -13.19 -26.34
N ASP A 154 -27.13 -12.70 -26.35
CA ASP A 154 -26.63 -11.82 -27.39
C ASP A 154 -25.10 -11.96 -27.56
N ASP A 155 -24.58 -11.52 -28.71
CA ASP A 155 -23.16 -11.26 -28.95
C ASP A 155 -22.24 -12.45 -28.61
N PHE A 156 -22.58 -13.63 -29.15
CA PHE A 156 -21.92 -14.90 -28.86
C PHE A 156 -20.66 -15.09 -29.71
N ARG A 157 -19.54 -15.37 -29.06
CA ARG A 157 -18.20 -15.40 -29.68
C ARG A 157 -17.42 -16.64 -29.26
N VAL A 158 -16.71 -17.21 -30.22
CA VAL A 158 -15.73 -18.28 -29.99
C VAL A 158 -14.38 -17.89 -30.56
N TRP A 159 -13.35 -18.01 -29.74
CA TRP A 159 -11.96 -17.73 -30.10
C TRP A 159 -11.13 -19.01 -30.03
N ASN A 160 -10.24 -19.22 -31.01
CA ASN A 160 -9.20 -20.26 -30.95
C ASN A 160 -7.96 -19.85 -30.15
N THR A 161 -8.09 -18.81 -29.33
CA THR A 161 -7.05 -18.29 -28.44
C THR A 161 -7.59 -18.21 -27.02
N ALA A 162 -6.69 -18.26 -26.04
CA ALA A 162 -7.03 -17.97 -24.65
C ALA A 162 -7.04 -16.45 -24.45
N ARG A 163 -8.23 -15.86 -24.28
CA ARG A 163 -8.38 -14.43 -24.05
C ARG A 163 -7.99 -14.09 -22.61
N THR A 164 -7.28 -12.99 -22.44
CA THR A 164 -6.94 -12.45 -21.11
C THR A 164 -8.12 -11.69 -20.50
N GLN A 165 -8.11 -11.51 -19.18
CA GLN A 165 -9.13 -10.70 -18.49
C GLN A 165 -9.26 -9.29 -19.07
N THR A 166 -8.14 -8.64 -19.38
CA THR A 166 -8.12 -7.30 -19.99
C THR A 166 -8.80 -7.30 -21.36
N GLN A 167 -8.52 -8.32 -22.17
CA GLN A 167 -9.12 -8.47 -23.50
C GLN A 167 -10.62 -8.73 -23.44
N LEU A 168 -11.08 -9.58 -22.51
CA LEU A 168 -12.51 -9.83 -22.28
C LEU A 168 -13.22 -8.57 -21.78
N SER A 169 -12.60 -7.87 -20.83
CA SER A 169 -13.16 -6.64 -20.26
C SER A 169 -13.28 -5.51 -21.29
N ALA A 170 -12.33 -5.41 -22.22
CA ALA A 170 -12.34 -4.41 -23.28
C ALA A 170 -13.36 -4.75 -24.38
N ASN A 171 -13.47 -6.02 -24.75
CA ASN A 171 -14.30 -6.44 -25.88
C ASN A 171 -15.78 -6.62 -25.53
N ARG A 172 -16.12 -6.89 -24.26
CA ARG A 172 -17.52 -7.16 -23.88
C ARG A 172 -18.48 -6.01 -24.17
N THR A 173 -18.01 -4.76 -24.17
CA THR A 173 -18.86 -3.58 -24.44
C THR A 173 -18.72 -3.05 -25.86
N THR A 174 -18.22 -3.86 -26.79
CA THR A 174 -17.93 -3.43 -28.16
C THR A 174 -18.39 -4.49 -29.14
N GLU A 175 -19.30 -4.13 -30.05
CA GLU A 175 -19.66 -5.00 -31.17
C GLU A 175 -18.46 -5.15 -32.11
N LEU A 176 -18.02 -6.39 -32.34
CA LEU A 176 -16.86 -6.68 -33.17
C LEU A 176 -17.19 -6.66 -34.67
N THR A 177 -16.14 -6.68 -35.50
CA THR A 177 -16.27 -6.71 -36.95
C THR A 177 -16.39 -8.13 -37.52
N GLY A 178 -15.93 -9.15 -36.79
CA GLY A 178 -15.82 -10.53 -37.26
C GLY A 178 -14.49 -10.88 -37.93
N SER A 179 -13.58 -9.91 -38.06
CA SER A 179 -12.25 -10.06 -38.67
C SER A 179 -11.11 -10.13 -37.65
N GLU A 180 -11.43 -10.15 -36.37
CA GLU A 180 -10.47 -10.13 -35.28
C GLU A 180 -9.60 -11.40 -35.29
N THR A 181 -8.30 -11.23 -35.07
CA THR A 181 -7.36 -12.37 -35.04
C THR A 181 -7.75 -13.37 -33.96
N GLY A 182 -7.99 -14.61 -34.39
CA GLY A 182 -8.33 -15.73 -33.53
C GLY A 182 -9.83 -15.88 -33.22
N LEU A 183 -10.69 -14.99 -33.73
CA LEU A 183 -12.15 -15.17 -33.68
C LEU A 183 -12.56 -16.17 -34.77
N VAL A 184 -13.21 -17.27 -34.36
CA VAL A 184 -13.58 -18.38 -35.27
C VAL A 184 -15.09 -18.54 -35.42
N LEU A 185 -15.87 -18.00 -34.49
CA LEU A 185 -17.32 -17.90 -34.59
C LEU A 185 -17.78 -16.59 -33.98
N TYR A 186 -18.71 -15.92 -34.65
CA TYR A 186 -19.31 -14.72 -34.12
C TYR A 186 -20.76 -14.58 -34.56
N TYR A 187 -21.68 -14.78 -33.62
CA TYR A 187 -23.09 -14.53 -33.79
C TYR A 187 -23.46 -13.23 -33.09
N LYS A 188 -23.70 -12.20 -33.91
CA LYS A 188 -24.16 -10.90 -33.44
C LYS A 188 -25.58 -10.91 -32.90
N MET A 189 -26.41 -11.86 -33.34
CA MET A 189 -27.82 -12.00 -32.95
C MET A 189 -28.69 -10.74 -33.17
N ASN A 190 -28.27 -9.87 -34.11
CA ASN A 190 -28.96 -8.63 -34.48
C ASN A 190 -30.03 -8.83 -35.57
N GLU A 191 -30.38 -10.07 -35.92
CA GLU A 191 -31.42 -10.35 -36.88
C GLU A 191 -32.78 -9.84 -36.40
N GLN A 192 -33.52 -9.15 -37.26
CA GLN A 192 -34.83 -8.58 -36.89
C GLN A 192 -35.98 -9.58 -36.99
N SER A 193 -35.77 -10.70 -37.72
CA SER A 193 -36.74 -11.77 -37.92
C SER A 193 -36.08 -12.98 -38.59
N GLY A 194 -36.77 -14.12 -38.60
CA GLY A 194 -36.31 -15.34 -39.27
C GLY A 194 -35.72 -16.36 -38.29
N GLN A 195 -35.24 -17.48 -38.84
CA GLN A 195 -34.67 -18.58 -38.06
C GLN A 195 -33.16 -18.74 -38.29
N VAL A 196 -32.51 -17.88 -39.06
CA VAL A 196 -31.06 -17.99 -39.34
C VAL A 196 -30.32 -16.98 -38.48
N VAL A 197 -29.28 -17.43 -37.79
CA VAL A 197 -28.34 -16.58 -37.05
C VAL A 197 -27.03 -16.52 -37.85
N THR A 198 -26.66 -15.34 -38.32
CA THR A 198 -25.57 -15.17 -39.27
C THR A 198 -24.22 -15.22 -38.57
N ASN A 199 -23.30 -16.05 -39.07
CA ASN A 199 -21.90 -15.97 -38.66
C ASN A 199 -21.26 -14.73 -39.29
N SER A 200 -20.82 -13.80 -38.46
CA SER A 200 -20.18 -12.54 -38.90
C SER A 200 -18.69 -12.69 -39.20
N THR A 201 -18.10 -13.88 -39.00
CA THR A 201 -16.73 -14.18 -39.44
C THR A 201 -16.67 -14.53 -40.93
N SER A 202 -15.46 -14.72 -41.48
CA SER A 202 -15.26 -15.14 -42.86
C SER A 202 -15.70 -16.59 -43.16
N ASN A 203 -16.20 -17.33 -42.17
CA ASN A 203 -16.58 -18.73 -42.30
C ASN A 203 -18.13 -18.90 -42.33
N PRO A 204 -18.71 -19.63 -43.31
CA PRO A 204 -20.16 -19.67 -43.53
C PRO A 204 -21.00 -20.52 -42.55
N LEU A 205 -20.51 -20.88 -41.37
CA LEU A 205 -21.29 -21.68 -40.40
C LEU A 205 -22.35 -20.85 -39.65
N ASN A 206 -23.44 -20.54 -40.36
CA ASN A 206 -24.63 -19.90 -39.79
C ASN A 206 -25.33 -20.83 -38.78
N GLY A 207 -25.90 -20.23 -37.73
CA GLY A 207 -26.78 -20.90 -36.79
C GLY A 207 -28.23 -20.94 -37.27
N ILE A 208 -29.04 -21.80 -36.65
CA ILE A 208 -30.49 -21.85 -36.83
C ILE A 208 -31.17 -21.71 -35.46
N LEU A 209 -32.26 -20.96 -35.34
CA LEU A 209 -33.04 -20.91 -34.12
C LEU A 209 -33.86 -22.20 -33.97
N GLY A 210 -33.81 -22.81 -32.79
CA GLY A 210 -34.67 -23.93 -32.43
C GLY A 210 -36.13 -23.52 -32.32
N THR A 211 -37.02 -24.51 -32.35
CA THR A 211 -38.48 -24.30 -32.47
C THR A 211 -39.08 -23.45 -31.34
N ASN A 212 -38.42 -23.40 -30.18
CA ASN A 212 -38.88 -22.64 -29.02
C ASN A 212 -38.19 -21.26 -28.88
N ALA A 213 -37.13 -20.98 -29.64
CA ALA A 213 -36.49 -19.67 -29.64
C ALA A 213 -37.22 -18.66 -30.52
N THR A 214 -37.25 -17.42 -30.05
CA THR A 214 -37.81 -16.28 -30.76
C THR A 214 -36.80 -15.14 -30.76
N VAL A 215 -36.72 -14.43 -31.88
CA VAL A 215 -35.98 -13.16 -31.98
C VAL A 215 -36.67 -12.11 -31.11
N GLU A 216 -35.92 -11.46 -30.20
CA GLU A 216 -36.39 -10.30 -29.44
C GLU A 216 -36.24 -9.05 -30.31
N THR A 217 -37.34 -8.36 -30.63
CA THR A 217 -37.35 -7.24 -31.61
C THR A 217 -36.95 -5.88 -31.02
N VAL A 218 -36.70 -5.83 -29.71
CA VAL A 218 -36.23 -4.66 -28.99
C VAL A 218 -35.03 -5.11 -28.18
N ASP A 219 -33.82 -4.69 -28.58
CA ASP A 219 -32.63 -4.82 -27.76
C ASP A 219 -32.83 -3.97 -26.48
N PRO A 220 -33.05 -4.59 -25.30
CA PRO A 220 -33.06 -3.85 -24.06
C PRO A 220 -31.61 -3.51 -23.75
N ALA A 221 -31.21 -2.28 -24.10
CA ALA A 221 -29.85 -1.75 -24.00
C ALA A 221 -28.92 -2.55 -23.07
N ILE A 222 -27.92 -3.22 -23.66
CA ILE A 222 -26.82 -3.96 -23.01
C ILE A 222 -26.11 -3.14 -21.90
N ASN A 223 -26.31 -1.82 -21.87
CA ASN A 223 -25.73 -0.88 -20.90
C ASN A 223 -26.26 -0.98 -19.45
N GLN A 224 -27.23 -1.84 -19.14
CA GLN A 224 -27.64 -2.07 -17.74
C GLN A 224 -26.91 -3.28 -17.14
N VAL A 225 -25.59 -3.12 -16.95
CA VAL A 225 -24.73 -4.06 -16.22
C VAL A 225 -25.17 -4.10 -14.76
N GLY A 226 -25.95 -5.11 -14.41
CA GLY A 226 -26.50 -5.31 -13.06
C GLY A 226 -25.54 -6.06 -12.15
N ILE A 227 -24.32 -5.57 -11.91
CA ILE A 227 -23.52 -6.12 -10.81
C ILE A 227 -24.25 -5.75 -9.52
N VAL A 228 -24.87 -6.72 -8.86
CA VAL A 228 -25.24 -6.57 -7.45
C VAL A 228 -23.92 -6.60 -6.69
N THR A 229 -23.35 -5.42 -6.46
CA THR A 229 -22.10 -5.30 -5.71
C THR A 229 -22.40 -5.63 -4.26
N GLY A 230 -21.82 -6.70 -3.74
CA GLY A 230 -21.98 -7.03 -2.34
C GLY A 230 -21.13 -6.12 -1.45
N THR A 231 -21.50 -6.02 -0.17
CA THR A 231 -20.61 -5.41 0.83
C THR A 231 -19.26 -6.15 0.81
N PRO A 232 -18.14 -5.45 1.02
CA PRO A 232 -16.83 -6.08 1.01
C PRO A 232 -16.73 -7.05 2.20
N LEU A 233 -15.95 -8.12 2.10
CA LEU A 233 -15.67 -9.00 3.25
C LEU A 233 -14.31 -8.64 3.84
N THR A 234 -14.26 -8.38 5.14
CA THR A 234 -13.07 -7.91 5.84
C THR A 234 -12.65 -8.87 6.93
N THR A 235 -11.36 -9.22 7.00
CA THR A 235 -10.80 -10.06 8.07
C THR A 235 -9.56 -9.37 8.65
N THR A 236 -9.59 -9.08 9.95
CA THR A 236 -8.43 -8.52 10.65
C THR A 236 -7.41 -9.63 10.92
N VAL A 237 -6.14 -9.38 10.62
CA VAL A 237 -5.03 -10.32 10.82
C VAL A 237 -4.09 -9.77 11.88
N ALA A 238 -3.40 -10.67 12.60
CA ALA A 238 -2.46 -10.31 13.67
C ALA A 238 -1.41 -9.28 13.21
N ALA A 239 -1.10 -8.33 14.11
CA ALA A 239 -0.12 -7.29 13.85
C ALA A 239 1.30 -7.87 13.85
N THR A 240 2.18 -7.25 13.08
CA THR A 240 3.59 -7.66 12.93
C THR A 240 4.52 -6.46 13.14
N ASN A 241 5.84 -6.67 13.14
CA ASN A 241 6.86 -5.61 13.25
C ASN A 241 6.64 -4.66 14.44
N ILE A 242 6.27 -5.23 15.58
CA ILE A 242 5.94 -4.47 16.80
C ILE A 242 7.24 -4.03 17.47
N THR A 243 7.40 -2.72 17.67
CA THR A 243 8.50 -2.13 18.43
C THR A 243 7.95 -1.39 19.65
N GLY A 244 8.78 -0.66 20.38
CA GLY A 244 8.32 0.19 21.46
C GLY A 244 7.68 1.51 21.03
N SER A 245 7.55 1.77 19.73
CA SER A 245 6.87 2.97 19.20
C SER A 245 6.18 2.76 17.84
N SER A 246 6.06 1.52 17.36
CA SER A 246 5.49 1.19 16.05
C SER A 246 4.86 -0.21 16.03
N GLY A 247 4.08 -0.47 15.00
CA GLY A 247 3.53 -1.78 14.66
C GLY A 247 2.91 -1.76 13.27
N THR A 248 2.83 -2.91 12.60
CA THR A 248 2.15 -3.06 11.31
C THR A 248 0.82 -3.74 11.51
N LEU A 249 -0.28 -3.07 11.15
CA LEU A 249 -1.61 -3.66 11.14
C LEU A 249 -1.83 -4.40 9.83
N ASN A 250 -2.40 -5.60 9.90
CA ASN A 250 -2.62 -6.48 8.76
C ASN A 250 -4.10 -6.88 8.65
N GLY A 251 -4.55 -7.16 7.43
CA GLY A 251 -5.87 -7.70 7.17
C GLY A 251 -5.99 -8.30 5.77
N THR A 252 -7.15 -8.86 5.48
CA THR A 252 -7.56 -9.24 4.12
C THR A 252 -8.90 -8.63 3.80
N VAL A 253 -9.09 -8.21 2.54
CA VAL A 253 -10.33 -7.64 2.03
C VAL A 253 -10.72 -8.36 0.74
N ASN A 254 -11.94 -8.86 0.67
CA ASN A 254 -12.59 -9.26 -0.58
C ASN A 254 -13.45 -8.08 -1.07
N ASP A 255 -13.24 -7.66 -2.31
CA ASP A 255 -13.92 -6.52 -2.92
C ASP A 255 -15.40 -6.80 -3.28
N ASN A 256 -15.76 -8.08 -3.34
CA ASN A 256 -17.10 -8.57 -3.65
C ASN A 256 -17.72 -7.95 -4.92
N GLY A 257 -16.88 -7.72 -5.93
CA GLY A 257 -17.28 -7.20 -7.23
C GLY A 257 -17.31 -5.68 -7.33
N ALA A 258 -16.90 -4.93 -6.30
CA ALA A 258 -16.81 -3.48 -6.35
C ALA A 258 -15.50 -2.95 -5.78
N SER A 259 -14.97 -1.92 -6.44
CA SER A 259 -13.77 -1.21 -5.97
C SER A 259 -13.96 -0.77 -4.52
N THR A 260 -13.06 -1.22 -3.65
CA THR A 260 -13.18 -1.15 -2.20
C THR A 260 -12.05 -0.31 -1.63
N THR A 261 -12.40 0.75 -0.91
CA THR A 261 -11.47 1.55 -0.11
C THR A 261 -11.22 0.86 1.23
N VAL A 262 -9.95 0.78 1.64
CA VAL A 262 -9.53 0.04 2.83
C VAL A 262 -8.85 0.94 3.85
N ASN A 263 -9.36 0.90 5.08
CA ASN A 263 -8.83 1.63 6.23
C ASN A 263 -8.65 0.70 7.43
N PHE A 264 -7.88 1.14 8.43
CA PHE A 264 -7.78 0.51 9.74
C PHE A 264 -8.23 1.51 10.81
N ASP A 265 -9.09 1.04 11.72
CA ASP A 265 -9.40 1.75 12.97
C ASP A 265 -8.49 1.19 14.07
N TYR A 266 -7.89 2.03 14.90
CA TYR A 266 -7.17 1.61 16.09
C TYR A 266 -7.35 2.57 17.28
N SER A 267 -7.22 2.06 18.50
CA SER A 267 -7.33 2.82 19.76
C SER A 267 -6.72 2.05 20.93
N THR A 268 -6.55 2.69 22.08
CA THR A 268 -6.31 2.00 23.36
C THR A 268 -7.59 1.51 24.03
N ASN A 269 -8.77 1.89 23.51
CA ASN A 269 -10.06 1.38 23.95
C ASN A 269 -10.37 0.02 23.30
N SER A 270 -10.66 -0.99 24.13
CA SER A 270 -10.83 -2.39 23.69
C SER A 270 -12.01 -2.64 22.75
N THR A 271 -13.00 -1.76 22.76
CA THR A 271 -14.21 -1.87 21.95
C THR A 271 -14.20 -0.95 20.73
N LEU A 272 -13.13 -0.17 20.54
CA LEU A 272 -13.06 0.89 19.51
C LEU A 272 -14.28 1.82 19.54
N SER A 273 -14.77 2.16 20.73
CA SER A 273 -15.97 3.01 20.90
C SER A 273 -15.64 4.47 21.18
N SER A 274 -14.38 4.78 21.51
CA SER A 274 -13.91 6.14 21.83
C SER A 274 -12.42 6.27 21.52
N GLY A 275 -11.96 7.48 21.15
CA GLY A 275 -10.53 7.71 20.89
C GLY A 275 -9.98 6.88 19.72
N VAL A 276 -10.82 6.61 18.71
CA VAL A 276 -10.45 5.83 17.54
C VAL A 276 -9.72 6.72 16.55
N THR A 277 -8.58 6.25 16.07
CA THR A 277 -7.88 6.83 14.93
C THR A 277 -8.11 5.94 13.72
N THR A 278 -8.51 6.52 12.60
CA THR A 278 -8.67 5.81 11.32
C THR A 278 -7.52 6.19 10.39
N VAL A 279 -6.85 5.19 9.83
CA VAL A 279 -5.75 5.36 8.87
C VAL A 279 -6.01 4.54 7.62
N SER A 280 -5.66 5.07 6.45
CA SER A 280 -5.77 4.32 5.20
C SER A 280 -4.68 3.27 5.08
N ALA A 281 -5.01 2.12 4.49
CA ALA A 281 -4.02 1.09 4.21
C ALA A 281 -2.99 1.63 3.21
N THR A 282 -1.70 1.45 3.48
CA THR A 282 -0.62 1.84 2.57
C THR A 282 -0.48 0.81 1.46
N THR A 283 -0.60 -0.47 1.80
CA THR A 283 -0.66 -1.59 0.85
C THR A 283 -2.11 -2.00 0.68
N GLY A 284 -2.63 -1.93 -0.55
CA GLY A 284 -4.03 -2.26 -0.85
C GLY A 284 -5.05 -1.26 -0.28
N GLY A 285 -4.70 0.03 -0.21
CA GLY A 285 -5.61 1.12 0.19
C GLY A 285 -6.86 1.23 -0.69
N THR A 286 -6.76 0.81 -1.94
CA THR A 286 -7.89 0.52 -2.82
C THR A 286 -7.71 -0.88 -3.39
N VAL A 287 -8.73 -1.71 -3.24
CA VAL A 287 -8.82 -3.04 -3.85
C VAL A 287 -9.78 -2.93 -5.04
N ASN A 288 -9.27 -3.14 -6.25
CA ASN A 288 -10.09 -3.00 -7.46
C ASN A 288 -11.20 -4.05 -7.52
N ALA A 289 -12.30 -3.71 -8.20
CA ALA A 289 -13.37 -4.66 -8.47
C ALA A 289 -12.80 -5.91 -9.17
N GLY A 290 -13.14 -7.08 -8.63
CA GLY A 290 -12.71 -8.37 -9.15
C GLY A 290 -11.33 -8.86 -8.69
N ALA A 291 -10.66 -8.16 -7.78
CA ALA A 291 -9.38 -8.59 -7.24
C ALA A 291 -9.48 -9.82 -6.30
N GLY A 292 -10.68 -10.10 -5.77
CA GLY A 292 -10.92 -11.15 -4.79
C GLY A 292 -10.25 -10.84 -3.45
N ASN A 293 -9.83 -11.89 -2.75
CA ASN A 293 -9.17 -11.76 -1.45
C ASN A 293 -7.78 -11.11 -1.60
N THR A 294 -7.67 -9.86 -1.18
CA THR A 294 -6.43 -9.07 -1.23
C THR A 294 -5.88 -8.86 0.17
N SER A 295 -4.58 -9.08 0.36
CA SER A 295 -3.89 -8.74 1.62
C SER A 295 -3.62 -7.24 1.69
N VAL A 296 -3.87 -6.65 2.87
CA VAL A 296 -3.79 -5.21 3.10
C VAL A 296 -3.03 -4.90 4.39
N SER A 297 -2.31 -3.79 4.42
CA SER A 297 -1.52 -3.40 5.61
C SER A 297 -1.23 -1.91 5.73
N VAL A 298 -0.95 -1.47 6.96
CA VAL A 298 -0.45 -0.13 7.28
C VAL A 298 0.59 -0.20 8.40
N ALA A 299 1.69 0.54 8.25
CA ALA A 299 2.68 0.71 9.30
C ALA A 299 2.35 1.94 10.16
N LEU A 300 2.22 1.75 11.47
CA LEU A 300 2.02 2.82 12.45
C LEU A 300 3.35 3.26 13.05
N SER A 301 3.46 4.54 13.41
CA SER A 301 4.61 5.10 14.14
C SER A 301 4.14 6.06 15.23
N GLY A 302 5.03 6.44 16.14
CA GLY A 302 4.72 7.37 17.23
C GLY A 302 3.79 6.79 18.31
N LEU A 303 3.71 5.46 18.42
CA LEU A 303 2.94 4.80 19.47
C LEU A 303 3.65 4.92 20.82
N THR A 304 2.88 4.87 21.91
CA THR A 304 3.43 4.82 23.26
C THR A 304 3.96 3.41 23.54
N GLY A 305 5.11 3.30 24.21
CA GLY A 305 5.70 2.02 24.59
C GLY A 305 4.89 1.31 25.68
N SER A 306 5.02 -0.01 25.78
CA SER A 306 4.33 -0.85 26.76
C SER A 306 2.81 -0.63 26.82
N THR A 307 2.20 -0.29 25.67
CA THR A 307 0.78 0.09 25.57
C THR A 307 0.05 -0.88 24.65
N THR A 308 -1.10 -1.38 25.10
CA THR A 308 -1.95 -2.25 24.28
C THR A 308 -2.85 -1.40 23.38
N TYR A 309 -2.78 -1.69 22.09
CA TYR A 309 -3.62 -1.10 21.06
C TYR A 309 -4.55 -2.16 20.49
N TYR A 310 -5.81 -1.80 20.34
CA TYR A 310 -6.85 -2.59 19.69
C TYR A 310 -7.08 -2.02 18.30
N TYR A 311 -7.36 -2.88 17.32
CA TYR A 311 -7.52 -2.46 15.93
C TYR A 311 -8.40 -3.42 15.14
N ARG A 312 -8.92 -2.92 14.00
CA ARG A 312 -9.63 -3.72 13.00
C ARG A 312 -9.42 -3.15 11.60
N VAL A 313 -9.50 -4.01 10.58
CA VAL A 313 -9.58 -3.57 9.18
C VAL A 313 -11.02 -3.21 8.80
N LYS A 314 -11.19 -2.29 7.86
CA LYS A 314 -12.47 -1.80 7.34
C LYS A 314 -12.42 -1.70 5.82
N GLY A 315 -13.48 -2.14 5.17
CA GLY A 315 -13.67 -2.05 3.73
C GLY A 315 -14.95 -1.29 3.46
N SER A 316 -14.93 -0.42 2.44
CA SER A 316 -16.14 0.24 1.95
C SER A 316 -16.13 0.29 0.43
N ASN A 317 -17.26 -0.07 -0.17
CA ASN A 317 -17.50 0.00 -1.61
C ASN A 317 -18.95 0.46 -1.88
N ALA A 318 -19.39 0.40 -3.14
CA ALA A 318 -20.75 0.76 -3.54
C ALA A 318 -21.85 -0.14 -2.92
N GLY A 319 -21.50 -1.39 -2.55
CA GLY A 319 -22.40 -2.33 -1.86
C GLY A 319 -22.52 -2.08 -0.36
N GLY A 320 -21.65 -1.25 0.22
CA GLY A 320 -21.69 -0.82 1.61
C GLY A 320 -20.34 -0.97 2.33
N SER A 321 -20.36 -1.09 3.65
CA SER A 321 -19.15 -1.20 4.47
C SER A 321 -19.15 -2.41 5.37
N SER A 322 -17.97 -2.95 5.64
CA SER A 322 -17.77 -4.02 6.63
C SER A 322 -16.59 -3.73 7.53
N ASN A 323 -16.65 -4.31 8.73
CA ASN A 323 -15.60 -4.26 9.73
C ASN A 323 -15.11 -5.67 10.02
N GLY A 324 -13.79 -5.86 10.07
CA GLY A 324 -13.20 -7.08 10.60
C GLY A 324 -13.37 -7.18 12.12
N SER A 325 -13.01 -8.34 12.66
CA SER A 325 -12.94 -8.55 14.11
C SER A 325 -11.91 -7.60 14.76
N VAL A 326 -12.13 -7.26 16.03
CA VAL A 326 -11.16 -6.45 16.79
C VAL A 326 -10.06 -7.38 17.30
N LEU A 327 -8.82 -7.10 16.91
CA LEU A 327 -7.62 -7.72 17.46
C LEU A 327 -6.84 -6.70 18.30
N ASN A 328 -5.79 -7.14 18.97
CA ASN A 328 -4.90 -6.26 19.73
C ASN A 328 -3.44 -6.68 19.62
N PHE A 329 -2.55 -5.74 19.93
CA PHE A 329 -1.14 -5.97 20.15
C PHE A 329 -0.61 -5.01 21.22
N THR A 330 0.51 -5.36 21.86
CA THR A 330 1.16 -4.53 22.87
C THR A 330 2.53 -4.10 22.37
N THR A 331 2.79 -2.80 22.33
CA THR A 331 4.11 -2.27 21.99
C THR A 331 5.15 -2.69 23.03
N LEU A 332 6.41 -2.82 22.61
CA LEU A 332 7.50 -3.16 23.54
C LEU A 332 7.80 -1.98 24.48
N ALA A 333 8.56 -2.23 25.54
CA ALA A 333 9.08 -1.15 26.37
C ALA A 333 10.13 -0.33 25.57
N SER A 334 10.09 1.01 25.65
CA SER A 334 11.02 1.91 24.95
C SER A 334 11.57 3.01 25.87
N PRO A 335 12.84 3.43 25.66
CA PRO A 335 13.38 4.65 26.27
C PRO A 335 12.74 5.91 25.65
N PRO A 336 12.97 7.12 26.19
CA PRO A 336 12.40 8.35 25.64
C PRO A 336 12.89 8.66 24.22
N THR A 337 12.17 9.53 23.49
CA THR A 337 12.65 10.10 22.21
C THR A 337 13.10 11.53 22.45
N VAL A 338 14.33 11.87 22.06
CA VAL A 338 14.94 13.18 22.34
C VAL A 338 15.73 13.70 21.14
N SER A 339 15.68 15.01 20.90
CA SER A 339 16.49 15.73 19.91
C SER A 339 17.34 16.82 20.56
N THR A 340 18.53 17.07 20.02
CA THR A 340 19.43 18.15 20.44
C THR A 340 19.20 19.37 19.54
N ASP A 341 19.00 20.54 20.14
CA ASP A 341 18.87 21.79 19.38
C ASP A 341 20.24 22.32 18.95
N ALA A 342 20.27 23.18 17.92
CA ALA A 342 21.49 23.86 17.52
C ALA A 342 22.00 24.78 18.65
N VAL A 343 23.31 24.81 18.86
CA VAL A 343 23.94 25.69 19.85
C VAL A 343 23.98 27.13 19.32
N THR A 344 23.58 28.09 20.15
CA THR A 344 23.49 29.51 19.78
C THR A 344 24.13 30.41 20.85
N SER A 345 24.20 31.72 20.59
CA SER A 345 24.71 32.72 21.55
C SER A 345 26.06 32.34 22.16
N ILE A 346 26.98 31.87 21.32
CA ILE A 346 28.30 31.40 21.74
C ILE A 346 29.18 32.60 22.07
N THR A 347 29.65 32.69 23.31
CA THR A 347 30.58 33.71 23.79
C THR A 347 31.96 33.09 24.03
N THR A 348 32.86 33.83 24.68
CA THR A 348 34.16 33.30 25.13
C THR A 348 34.04 32.26 26.24
N THR A 349 32.95 32.26 27.02
CA THR A 349 32.82 31.39 28.22
C THR A 349 31.42 30.82 28.42
N SER A 350 30.51 31.01 27.46
CA SER A 350 29.14 30.50 27.54
C SER A 350 28.55 30.20 26.17
N ALA A 351 27.49 29.40 26.15
CA ALA A 351 26.65 29.18 24.97
C ALA A 351 25.22 28.79 25.40
N THR A 352 24.24 29.06 24.54
CA THR A 352 22.86 28.61 24.73
C THR A 352 22.68 27.25 24.08
N MET A 353 22.20 26.28 24.85
CA MET A 353 22.01 24.88 24.46
C MET A 353 20.60 24.43 24.82
N GLY A 354 20.16 23.30 24.27
CA GLY A 354 18.83 22.78 24.54
C GLY A 354 18.50 21.51 23.79
N GLY A 355 17.23 21.15 23.85
CA GLY A 355 16.66 20.03 23.12
C GLY A 355 15.17 19.89 23.37
N ASN A 356 14.61 18.83 22.79
CA ASN A 356 13.21 18.47 22.96
C ASN A 356 13.06 16.99 23.26
N VAL A 357 12.32 16.65 24.32
CA VAL A 357 11.88 15.28 24.57
C VAL A 357 10.48 15.11 23.97
N SER A 358 10.41 14.58 22.75
CA SER A 358 9.16 14.48 21.98
C SER A 358 8.26 13.34 22.42
N ALA A 359 8.80 12.30 23.06
CA ALA A 359 8.03 11.19 23.62
C ALA A 359 8.70 10.63 24.88
N ALA A 360 7.89 10.21 25.86
CA ALA A 360 8.39 9.64 27.11
C ALA A 360 8.88 8.19 26.99
N GLY A 361 8.49 7.47 25.93
CA GLY A 361 8.68 6.02 25.82
C GLY A 361 7.65 5.27 26.67
N ALA A 362 8.07 4.21 27.36
CA ALA A 362 7.16 3.36 28.16
C ALA A 362 6.75 3.96 29.50
N THR A 363 7.61 4.74 30.15
CA THR A 363 7.31 5.38 31.45
C THR A 363 7.64 6.86 31.42
N ALA A 364 7.15 7.61 32.41
CA ALA A 364 7.49 9.02 32.56
C ALA A 364 9.01 9.25 32.56
N VAL A 365 9.43 10.36 31.95
CA VAL A 365 10.83 10.78 31.89
C VAL A 365 11.25 11.24 33.29
N SER A 366 12.10 10.47 33.94
CA SER A 366 12.60 10.75 35.28
C SER A 366 13.66 11.86 35.28
N GLU A 367 14.42 11.98 34.21
CA GLU A 367 15.44 13.02 34.05
C GLU A 367 15.63 13.38 32.57
N ARG A 368 15.85 14.65 32.26
CA ARG A 368 16.29 15.16 30.96
C ARG A 368 17.29 16.28 31.13
N GLY A 369 18.05 16.60 30.10
CA GLY A 369 18.93 17.77 30.08
C GLY A 369 19.86 17.78 28.88
N VAL A 370 20.92 18.58 28.94
CA VAL A 370 22.05 18.49 28.00
C VAL A 370 23.25 17.86 28.70
N VAL A 371 24.05 17.13 27.94
CA VAL A 371 25.36 16.66 28.35
C VAL A 371 26.41 17.14 27.37
N TYR A 372 27.52 17.66 27.87
CA TYR A 372 28.57 18.26 27.04
C TYR A 372 29.97 17.87 27.50
N ALA A 373 30.90 17.80 26.54
CA ALA A 373 32.30 17.47 26.75
C ALA A 373 33.16 18.00 25.60
N THR A 374 34.49 17.90 25.69
CA THR A 374 35.39 18.15 24.55
C THR A 374 35.55 16.92 23.65
N THR A 375 35.05 15.76 24.07
CA THR A 375 35.02 14.52 23.29
C THR A 375 33.68 14.35 22.56
N ILE A 376 33.73 13.80 21.34
CA ILE A 376 32.53 13.52 20.54
C ILE A 376 31.56 12.57 21.25
N ASN A 377 30.28 12.66 20.92
CA ASN A 377 29.22 11.80 21.45
C ASN A 377 29.15 11.69 22.99
N PRO A 378 29.14 12.81 23.75
CA PRO A 378 29.10 12.75 25.21
C PRO A 378 27.88 11.98 25.71
N THR A 379 28.08 11.15 26.74
CA THR A 379 27.00 10.43 27.45
C THR A 379 26.77 11.07 28.81
N THR A 380 25.75 10.64 29.54
CA THR A 380 25.41 11.13 30.89
C THR A 380 26.49 10.94 31.95
N SER A 381 27.64 10.32 31.60
CA SER A 381 28.84 10.27 32.44
C SER A 381 29.69 11.56 32.37
N ALA A 382 29.48 12.40 31.35
CA ALA A 382 30.13 13.71 31.23
C ALA A 382 29.33 14.81 31.96
N THR A 383 29.68 16.06 31.73
CA THR A 383 29.07 17.19 32.44
C THR A 383 27.65 17.44 31.97
N LYS A 384 26.68 17.30 32.89
CA LYS A 384 25.27 17.60 32.66
C LYS A 384 24.95 19.07 32.93
N ALA A 385 23.98 19.63 32.21
CA ALA A 385 23.38 20.93 32.49
C ALA A 385 21.91 20.95 32.09
N LEU A 386 21.19 22.00 32.51
CA LEU A 386 19.76 22.21 32.20
C LEU A 386 18.87 21.02 32.59
N THR A 387 19.17 20.39 33.73
CA THR A 387 18.50 19.16 34.16
C THR A 387 17.06 19.42 34.61
N GLY A 388 16.14 18.55 34.19
CA GLY A 388 14.73 18.58 34.58
C GLY A 388 14.06 17.22 34.38
N SER A 389 12.74 17.18 34.28
CA SER A 389 11.95 15.95 34.07
C SER A 389 10.82 16.18 33.05
N GLY A 390 10.13 15.10 32.66
CA GLY A 390 8.97 15.15 31.76
C GLY A 390 9.33 15.37 30.27
N THR A 391 8.30 15.52 29.43
CA THR A 391 8.42 15.77 27.98
C THR A 391 8.39 17.27 27.64
N GLY A 392 8.78 17.63 26.42
CA GLY A 392 8.78 18.99 25.90
C GLY A 392 10.17 19.60 25.71
N THR A 393 10.18 20.87 25.28
CA THR A 393 11.38 21.63 24.98
C THR A 393 12.07 22.15 26.25
N PHE A 394 13.38 22.29 26.19
CA PHE A 394 14.19 22.92 27.23
C PHE A 394 15.39 23.64 26.59
N THR A 395 15.68 24.85 27.06
CA THR A 395 16.79 25.67 26.58
C THR A 395 17.36 26.50 27.72
N GLY A 396 18.65 26.83 27.64
CA GLY A 396 19.29 27.72 28.61
C GLY A 396 20.76 27.96 28.30
N THR A 397 21.31 28.99 28.95
CA THR A 397 22.73 29.33 28.86
C THR A 397 23.56 28.44 29.79
N VAL A 398 24.56 27.77 29.24
CA VAL A 398 25.62 27.10 29.99
C VAL A 398 26.83 28.02 30.03
N SER A 399 27.33 28.33 31.23
CA SER A 399 28.48 29.21 31.49
C SER A 399 29.68 28.43 32.03
N GLY A 400 30.83 29.10 32.17
CA GLY A 400 32.06 28.49 32.69
C GLY A 400 32.82 27.65 31.65
N LEU A 401 32.52 27.83 30.37
CA LEU A 401 33.25 27.19 29.27
C LEU A 401 34.63 27.83 29.11
N SER A 402 35.60 27.05 28.65
CA SER A 402 36.96 27.55 28.37
C SER A 402 36.99 28.28 27.02
N PRO A 403 37.64 29.45 26.91
CA PRO A 403 37.80 30.17 25.64
C PRO A 403 38.50 29.33 24.56
N ALA A 404 38.23 29.65 23.29
CA ALA A 404 38.81 28.98 22.12
C ALA A 404 38.75 27.43 22.15
N THR A 405 37.77 26.86 22.86
CA THR A 405 37.65 25.41 23.06
C THR A 405 36.44 24.87 22.30
N THR A 406 36.65 23.75 21.58
CA THR A 406 35.57 23.01 20.93
C THR A 406 34.89 22.07 21.92
N TYR A 407 33.56 22.17 21.99
CA TYR A 407 32.71 21.30 22.77
C TYR A 407 31.72 20.56 21.88
N HIS A 408 31.38 19.35 22.30
CA HIS A 408 30.31 18.51 21.79
C HIS A 408 29.17 18.49 22.81
N VAL A 409 27.93 18.54 22.36
CA VAL A 409 26.74 18.54 23.19
C VAL A 409 25.65 17.63 22.63
N ARG A 410 24.97 16.92 23.53
CA ARG A 410 23.80 16.10 23.23
C ARG A 410 22.70 16.36 24.26
N ALA A 411 21.47 16.52 23.81
CA ALA A 411 20.31 16.39 24.68
C ALA A 411 20.15 14.93 25.11
N TYR A 412 19.71 14.69 26.34
CA TYR A 412 19.43 13.34 26.86
C TYR A 412 18.10 13.29 27.59
N ALA A 413 17.52 12.10 27.68
CA ALA A 413 16.34 11.82 28.50
C ALA A 413 16.36 10.38 29.01
N ILE A 414 15.92 10.17 30.25
CA ILE A 414 15.98 8.91 31.00
C ILE A 414 14.57 8.52 31.44
N ASN A 415 14.21 7.25 31.26
CA ASN A 415 13.07 6.63 31.91
C ASN A 415 13.49 5.26 32.50
N THR A 416 12.54 4.49 33.03
CA THR A 416 12.85 3.18 33.66
C THR A 416 13.41 2.13 32.69
N VAL A 417 13.21 2.31 31.38
CA VAL A 417 13.70 1.41 30.33
C VAL A 417 15.14 1.76 29.95
N GLY A 418 15.50 3.04 29.93
CA GLY A 418 16.87 3.45 29.62
C GLY A 418 17.04 4.94 29.33
N THR A 419 18.22 5.28 28.80
CA THR A 419 18.62 6.62 28.41
C THR A 419 18.67 6.75 26.90
N SER A 420 18.08 7.82 26.36
CA SER A 420 18.21 8.21 24.96
C SER A 420 19.01 9.50 24.84
N TYR A 421 19.63 9.69 23.67
CA TYR A 421 20.42 10.86 23.33
C TYR A 421 20.04 11.40 21.95
N GLY A 422 20.01 12.73 21.82
CA GLY A 422 19.84 13.40 20.54
C GLY A 422 21.11 13.33 19.68
N ALA A 423 21.10 14.03 18.55
CA ALA A 423 22.27 14.18 17.68
C ALA A 423 23.42 14.89 18.42
N ASP A 424 24.66 14.55 18.07
CA ASP A 424 25.85 15.26 18.54
C ASP A 424 26.03 16.57 17.79
N GLN A 425 26.08 17.69 18.52
CA GLN A 425 26.32 19.02 17.98
C GLN A 425 27.66 19.54 18.49
N SER A 426 28.48 20.09 17.61
CA SER A 426 29.77 20.69 17.98
C SER A 426 29.73 22.20 17.85
N PHE A 427 30.39 22.90 18.77
CA PHE A 427 30.59 24.34 18.69
C PHE A 427 31.94 24.74 19.31
N THR A 428 32.47 25.89 18.92
CA THR A 428 33.72 26.43 19.47
C THR A 428 33.45 27.78 20.12
N THR A 429 33.79 27.92 21.41
CA THR A 429 33.72 29.21 22.11
C THR A 429 34.66 30.23 21.46
N GLN A 430 34.31 31.51 21.55
CA GLN A 430 35.16 32.57 21.00
C GLN A 430 36.52 32.64 21.71
N ALA A 431 37.56 33.05 20.99
CA ALA A 431 38.84 33.37 21.58
C ALA A 431 38.75 34.67 22.39
N VAL A 432 39.62 34.83 23.38
CA VAL A 432 39.78 36.12 24.06
C VAL A 432 40.35 37.12 23.04
N ALA A 433 39.70 38.26 22.89
CA ALA A 433 40.17 39.31 21.99
C ALA A 433 41.55 39.82 22.43
N PRO A 434 42.48 40.06 21.49
CA PRO A 434 43.81 40.57 21.83
C PRO A 434 43.72 41.97 22.47
N PRO A 435 44.71 42.34 23.29
CA PRO A 435 44.85 43.71 23.76
C PRO A 435 45.06 44.67 22.59
N THR A 436 44.50 45.88 22.70
CA THR A 436 44.69 46.95 21.70
C THR A 436 45.07 48.24 22.40
N VAL A 437 46.13 48.90 21.96
CA VAL A 437 46.51 50.24 22.43
C VAL A 437 45.79 51.30 21.60
N THR A 438 45.15 52.28 22.26
CA THR A 438 44.46 53.40 21.59
C THR A 438 45.12 54.74 21.84
N ALA A 439 45.75 54.93 22.99
CA ALA A 439 46.49 56.14 23.32
C ALA A 439 47.57 55.87 24.37
N LEU A 440 48.53 56.77 24.45
CA LEU A 440 49.63 56.72 25.42
C LEU A 440 50.01 58.13 25.87
N SER A 441 50.34 58.31 27.14
CA SER A 441 50.71 59.61 27.71
C SER A 441 51.77 59.47 28.81
N PRO A 442 52.89 60.22 28.74
CA PRO A 442 53.29 61.08 27.61
C PRO A 442 53.67 60.29 26.36
N THR A 443 53.65 60.92 25.18
CA THR A 443 54.04 60.28 23.89
C THR A 443 55.52 60.34 23.58
N SER A 444 56.34 60.95 24.45
CA SER A 444 57.79 61.04 24.29
C SER A 444 58.51 61.10 25.64
N GLY A 445 59.82 60.83 25.62
CA GLY A 445 60.70 60.81 26.79
C GLY A 445 62.18 60.86 26.40
N PRO A 446 63.11 60.95 27.38
CA PRO A 446 64.54 60.93 27.12
C PRO A 446 65.01 59.57 26.58
N THR A 447 66.07 59.57 25.77
CA THR A 447 66.65 58.34 25.17
C THR A 447 67.20 57.35 26.21
N GLY A 448 67.48 57.82 27.43
CA GLY A 448 67.88 56.97 28.57
C GLY A 448 66.74 56.14 29.18
N GLY A 449 65.49 56.32 28.74
CA GLY A 449 64.32 55.63 29.29
C GLY A 449 63.90 56.15 30.67
N GLY A 450 63.07 55.38 31.37
CA GLY A 450 62.61 55.66 32.73
C GLY A 450 61.31 56.47 32.83
N THR A 451 60.75 56.93 31.70
CA THR A 451 59.46 57.62 31.69
C THR A 451 58.33 56.65 32.04
N SER A 452 57.52 56.99 33.04
CA SER A 452 56.27 56.31 33.31
C SER A 452 55.22 56.73 32.28
N VAL A 453 54.71 55.77 31.51
CA VAL A 453 53.72 55.96 30.45
C VAL A 453 52.40 55.32 30.86
N THR A 454 51.32 56.09 30.78
CA THR A 454 49.95 55.58 30.88
C THR A 454 49.51 55.14 29.50
N ILE A 455 49.22 53.86 29.33
CA ILE A 455 48.75 53.21 28.11
C ILE A 455 47.24 53.00 28.25
N MET A 456 46.46 53.56 27.33
CA MET A 456 45.01 53.39 27.25
C MET A 456 44.67 52.43 26.12
N GLY A 457 43.65 51.61 26.32
CA GLY A 457 43.30 50.58 25.35
C GLY A 457 42.12 49.72 25.76
N THR A 458 42.08 48.48 25.25
CA THR A 458 41.08 47.48 25.61
C THR A 458 41.73 46.10 25.81
N ASN A 459 41.04 45.21 26.52
CA ASN A 459 41.45 43.82 26.81
C ASN A 459 42.79 43.67 27.55
N PHE A 460 43.14 44.62 28.42
CA PHE A 460 44.41 44.60 29.17
C PHE A 460 44.46 43.68 30.39
N THR A 461 43.32 43.17 30.87
CA THR A 461 43.27 42.35 32.10
C THR A 461 44.19 41.12 32.06
N GLY A 462 44.45 40.57 30.87
CA GLY A 462 45.32 39.42 30.66
C GLY A 462 46.73 39.75 30.15
N ALA A 463 47.13 41.02 30.13
CA ALA A 463 48.43 41.43 29.60
C ALA A 463 49.58 40.87 30.46
N THR A 464 50.52 40.17 29.83
CA THR A 464 51.71 39.57 30.48
C THR A 464 53.01 40.29 30.15
N ALA A 465 52.99 41.15 29.14
CA ALA A 465 54.13 41.96 28.72
C ALA A 465 53.64 43.29 28.12
N VAL A 466 54.53 44.28 28.13
CA VAL A 466 54.39 45.55 27.42
C VAL A 466 55.70 45.81 26.71
N THR A 467 55.64 46.19 25.43
CA THR A 467 56.83 46.48 24.62
C THR A 467 56.82 47.89 24.07
N PHE A 468 58.01 48.48 23.95
CA PHE A 468 58.28 49.74 23.27
C PHE A 468 59.14 49.41 22.04
N GLY A 469 58.51 49.25 20.89
CA GLY A 469 59.09 48.63 19.69
C GLY A 469 59.45 47.18 19.98
N ALA A 470 60.72 46.81 19.73
CA ALA A 470 61.22 45.47 20.06
C ALA A 470 61.69 45.31 21.53
N THR A 471 61.65 46.37 22.34
CA THR A 471 62.25 46.37 23.70
C THR A 471 61.17 46.27 24.77
N ALA A 472 61.27 45.31 25.68
CA ALA A 472 60.33 45.16 26.79
C ALA A 472 60.39 46.36 27.76
N ALA A 473 59.24 46.73 28.33
CA ALA A 473 59.17 47.70 29.42
C ALA A 473 59.99 47.23 30.63
N THR A 474 60.62 48.15 31.36
CA THR A 474 61.40 47.81 32.56
C THR A 474 60.51 47.43 33.75
N GLY A 475 59.22 47.74 33.67
CA GLY A 475 58.17 47.29 34.57
C GLY A 475 56.81 47.82 34.10
N PHE A 476 55.73 47.11 34.42
CA PHE A 476 54.37 47.57 34.15
C PHE A 476 53.37 47.08 35.19
N THR A 477 52.26 47.79 35.30
CA THR A 477 51.11 47.47 36.14
C THR A 477 49.86 47.53 35.28
N VAL A 478 49.05 46.46 35.29
CA VAL A 478 47.69 46.50 34.72
C VAL A 478 46.78 47.20 35.72
N ASN A 479 46.39 48.44 35.43
CA ASN A 479 45.53 49.22 36.31
C ASN A 479 44.06 48.82 36.16
N SER A 480 43.61 48.51 34.94
CA SER A 480 42.26 48.05 34.61
C SER A 480 42.24 47.34 33.25
N ALA A 481 41.06 46.87 32.81
CA ALA A 481 40.88 46.30 31.47
C ALA A 481 41.20 47.28 30.32
N THR A 482 41.30 48.58 30.61
CA THR A 482 41.49 49.65 29.63
C THR A 482 42.70 50.55 29.92
N GLN A 483 43.46 50.29 30.98
CA GLN A 483 44.63 51.09 31.35
C GLN A 483 45.77 50.24 31.90
N ILE A 484 46.98 50.49 31.40
CA ILE A 484 48.26 49.97 31.90
C ILE A 484 49.17 51.17 32.21
N THR A 485 49.98 51.07 33.27
CA THR A 485 51.09 51.99 33.54
C THR A 485 52.38 51.21 33.31
N ALA A 486 53.23 51.67 32.39
CA ALA A 486 54.48 51.00 32.06
C ALA A 486 55.67 51.97 32.08
N THR A 487 56.84 51.49 32.46
CA THR A 487 58.08 52.29 32.44
C THR A 487 58.83 52.03 31.13
N ALA A 488 59.02 53.08 30.34
CA ALA A 488 59.70 53.00 29.05
C ALA A 488 61.18 52.59 29.23
N PRO A 489 61.69 51.63 28.44
CA PRO A 489 63.11 51.27 28.45
C PRO A 489 63.95 52.36 27.76
N ALA A 490 65.28 52.27 27.91
CA ALA A 490 66.20 53.10 27.12
C ALA A 490 66.08 52.75 25.62
N GLY A 491 66.14 53.75 24.74
CA GLY A 491 66.04 53.58 23.29
C GLY A 491 64.91 54.39 22.63
N THR A 492 64.53 53.97 21.42
CA THR A 492 63.47 54.61 20.60
C THR A 492 62.50 53.54 20.08
N GLY A 493 61.19 53.77 20.13
CA GLY A 493 60.19 52.83 19.59
C GLY A 493 58.74 53.30 19.81
N THR A 494 57.81 52.70 19.07
CA THR A 494 56.36 52.83 19.25
C THR A 494 55.86 51.75 20.22
N VAL A 495 54.93 52.09 21.13
CA VAL A 495 54.36 51.11 22.08
C VAL A 495 53.45 50.15 21.32
N ASP A 496 53.64 48.85 21.54
CA ASP A 496 52.81 47.74 21.03
C ASP A 496 52.44 46.81 22.18
#